data_AF-A0A1B6HHV2-F1
#
_entry.id   AF-A0A1B6HHV2-F1
#
_cell.length_a   1.000
_cell.length_b   1.000
_cell.length_c   1.000
_cell.angle_alpha   90.00
_cell.angle_beta   90.00
_cell.angle_gamma   90.00
#
_symmetry.space_group_name_H-M   'P 1'
#
loop_
_entity.id
_entity.type
_entity.pdbx_description
1 polymer ?
#
loop_
_entity_poly.entity_id
_entity_poly.type
_entity_poly.pdbx_seq_one_letter_code
_entity_poly.pdbx_strand_id
1 'polypeptide(L)'
;MRKVTLPELQTCCGFVSLRSGSKLFGFISLIGSLFICLECACAIILFHVHPQFITTAVGALAVELLVHIVHSVTSVFLLLGVYQDKPNLMFWWLITAVLIFVMETFLLPSLLIRALTLHLPFDKDYNMICITLLMMIDDVYGWLVVHSYYMKLTPQGTDVV
;
A
#
# COMPACT_ATOMS: atom_id res chain seq x y z
N MET A 1 0.33 16.59 -26.70
CA MET A 1 0.19 15.63 -25.58
C MET A 1 -0.47 16.36 -24.42
N ARG A 2 -1.67 15.95 -24.01
CA ARG A 2 -2.38 16.57 -22.88
C ARG A 2 -1.59 16.23 -21.61
N LYS A 3 -1.05 17.23 -20.90
CA LYS A 3 -0.44 17.00 -19.58
C LYS A 3 -1.54 16.48 -18.67
N VAL A 4 -1.47 15.21 -18.27
CA VAL A 4 -2.36 14.65 -17.24
C VAL A 4 -1.89 15.26 -15.93
N THR A 5 -2.57 16.30 -15.47
CA THR A 5 -2.34 16.91 -14.16
C THR A 5 -3.01 16.03 -13.11
N LEU A 6 -2.21 15.42 -12.24
CA LEU A 6 -2.70 14.71 -11.06
C LEU A 6 -3.28 15.74 -10.06
N PRO A 7 -4.36 15.40 -9.33
CA PRO A 7 -4.92 16.30 -8.32
C PRO A 7 -3.92 16.48 -7.15
N GLU A 8 -3.61 17.74 -6.83
CA GLU A 8 -2.75 18.10 -5.70
C GLU A 8 -3.61 18.55 -4.51
N LEU A 9 -3.40 17.93 -3.36
CA LEU A 9 -4.07 18.27 -2.10
C LEU A 9 -3.31 19.39 -1.39
N GLN A 10 -4.05 20.37 -0.85
CA GLN A 10 -3.44 21.44 -0.02
C GLN A 10 -3.36 21.06 1.47
N THR A 11 -4.31 20.24 1.94
CA THR A 11 -4.42 19.76 3.32
C THR A 11 -4.77 18.27 3.34
N CYS A 12 -4.46 17.61 4.45
CA CYS A 12 -4.79 16.21 4.72
C CYS A 12 -5.89 16.14 5.80
N CYS A 13 -6.79 15.16 5.74
CA CYS A 13 -7.81 14.91 6.78
C CYS A 13 -8.58 16.17 7.23
N GLY A 14 -9.03 17.00 6.29
CA GLY A 14 -9.84 18.21 6.55
C GLY A 14 -9.06 19.43 7.04
N PHE A 15 -8.11 19.27 7.97
CA PHE A 15 -7.39 20.40 8.61
C PHE A 15 -5.93 20.11 8.98
N VAL A 16 -5.43 18.91 8.70
CA VAL A 16 -4.07 18.49 9.07
C VAL A 16 -3.09 18.89 7.96
N SER A 17 -1.87 19.30 8.34
CA SER A 17 -0.83 19.62 7.36
C SER A 17 -0.46 18.38 6.52
N LEU A 18 -0.12 18.56 5.25
CA LEU A 18 0.39 17.48 4.37
C LEU A 18 1.58 16.73 4.97
N ARG A 19 2.42 17.43 5.76
CA ARG A 19 3.53 16.82 6.48
C ARG A 19 3.05 15.81 7.51
N SER A 20 2.11 16.21 8.37
CA SER A 20 1.54 15.33 9.39
C SER A 20 0.74 14.18 8.77
N GLY A 21 0.01 14.45 7.67
CA GLY A 21 -0.67 13.42 6.88
C GLY A 21 0.30 12.38 6.33
N SER A 22 1.38 12.83 5.67
CA SER A 22 2.42 11.93 5.16
C SER A 22 3.09 11.09 6.25
N LYS A 23 3.25 11.63 7.47
CA LYS A 23 3.73 10.85 8.62
C LYS A 23 2.73 9.78 9.03
N LEU A 24 1.45 10.14 9.14
CA LEU A 24 0.38 9.21 9.51
C LEU A 24 0.32 8.04 8.53
N PHE A 25 0.26 8.33 7.22
CA PHE A 25 0.25 7.29 6.19
C PHE A 25 1.53 6.46 6.18
N GLY A 26 2.70 7.06 6.41
CA GLY A 26 3.95 6.30 6.53
C GLY A 26 3.98 5.35 7.74
N PHE A 27 3.33 5.70 8.85
CA PHE A 27 3.19 4.79 10.00
C PHE A 27 2.15 3.69 9.73
N ILE A 28 1.01 4.04 9.14
CA ILE A 28 -0.03 3.07 8.78
C ILE A 28 0.54 2.05 7.80
N SER A 29 1.21 2.49 6.73
CA SER A 29 1.79 1.60 5.72
C SER A 29 2.86 0.69 6.28
N LEU A 30 3.72 1.21 7.18
CA LEU A 30 4.75 0.43 7.85
C LEU A 30 4.14 -0.65 8.75
N ILE A 31 3.22 -0.27 9.64
CA ILE A 31 2.59 -1.21 10.57
C ILE A 31 1.79 -2.25 9.80
N GLY A 32 0.97 -1.82 8.83
CA GLY A 32 0.17 -2.69 7.98
C GLY A 32 1.04 -3.70 7.23
N SER A 33 2.12 -3.25 6.60
CA SER A 33 3.01 -4.17 5.88
C SER A 33 3.75 -5.14 6.80
N LEU A 34 4.10 -4.74 8.03
CA LEU A 34 4.69 -5.67 9.01
C LEU A 34 3.70 -6.74 9.47
N PHE A 35 2.43 -6.38 9.67
CA PHE A 35 1.38 -7.35 9.99
C PHE A 35 1.18 -8.36 8.85
N ILE A 36 1.12 -7.88 7.60
CA ILE A 36 0.99 -8.76 6.42
C ILE A 36 2.23 -9.66 6.29
N CYS A 37 3.44 -9.14 6.50
CA CYS A 37 4.65 -9.96 6.50
C CYS A 37 4.56 -11.11 7.52
N LEU A 38 4.07 -10.82 8.72
CA LEU A 38 3.89 -11.82 9.77
C LEU A 38 2.84 -12.87 9.37
N GLU A 39 1.71 -12.43 8.82
CA GLU A 39 0.64 -13.31 8.35
C GLU A 39 1.14 -14.25 7.24
N CYS A 40 1.81 -13.71 6.20
CA CYS A 40 2.39 -14.52 5.12
C CYS A 40 3.41 -15.52 5.66
N ALA A 41 4.29 -15.10 6.58
CA ALA A 41 5.29 -15.99 7.17
C ALA A 41 4.63 -17.14 7.97
N CYS A 42 3.62 -16.85 8.80
CA CYS A 42 2.86 -17.86 9.52
C CYS A 42 2.12 -18.81 8.57
N ALA A 43 1.50 -18.29 7.51
CA ALA A 43 0.80 -19.10 6.51
C ALA A 43 1.75 -20.05 5.78
N ILE A 44 2.93 -19.57 5.35
CA ILE A 44 3.97 -20.40 4.71
C ILE A 44 4.42 -21.53 5.63
N ILE A 45 4.66 -21.24 6.92
CA ILE A 45 5.04 -22.25 7.92
C ILE A 45 3.93 -23.29 8.09
N LEU A 46 2.66 -22.87 8.17
CA LEU A 46 1.52 -23.78 8.31
C LEU A 46 1.37 -24.70 7.10
N PHE A 47 1.53 -24.17 5.88
CA PHE A 47 1.48 -24.97 4.65
C PHE A 47 2.65 -25.94 4.52
N HIS A 48 3.83 -25.60 5.05
CA HIS A 48 4.95 -26.54 5.11
C HIS A 48 4.65 -27.77 5.98
N VAL A 49 3.88 -27.58 7.06
CA VAL A 49 3.48 -28.67 7.98
C VAL A 49 2.34 -29.52 7.41
N HIS A 50 1.47 -28.95 6.56
CA HIS A 50 0.32 -29.65 5.96
C HIS A 50 0.39 -29.64 4.42
N PRO A 51 1.09 -30.60 3.78
CA PRO A 51 1.47 -30.55 2.36
C PRO A 51 0.32 -30.77 1.36
N GLN A 52 -0.94 -30.74 1.79
CA GLN A 52 -2.10 -31.06 0.95
C GLN A 52 -2.44 -29.95 -0.05
N PHE A 53 -1.85 -28.75 0.08
CA PHE A 53 -2.04 -27.62 -0.83
C PHE A 53 -0.71 -27.08 -1.39
N ILE A 54 -0.38 -27.59 -2.58
CA ILE A 54 0.05 -26.89 -3.81
C ILE A 54 1.17 -25.82 -3.67
N THR A 55 2.36 -26.16 -4.19
CA THR A 55 3.53 -25.29 -4.39
C THR A 55 3.22 -23.88 -4.92
N THR A 56 2.18 -23.73 -5.73
CA THR A 56 1.72 -22.45 -6.28
C THR A 56 1.21 -21.47 -5.21
N ALA A 57 0.55 -21.96 -4.15
CA ALA A 57 0.05 -21.10 -3.07
C ALA A 57 1.20 -20.55 -2.21
N VAL A 58 2.18 -21.41 -1.90
CA VAL A 58 3.41 -20.99 -1.19
C VAL A 58 4.21 -20.00 -2.02
N GLY A 59 4.30 -20.22 -3.34
CA GLY A 59 4.96 -19.28 -4.25
C GLY A 59 4.31 -17.90 -4.27
N ALA A 60 2.97 -17.83 -4.32
CA ALA A 60 2.24 -16.56 -4.26
C ALA A 60 2.47 -15.82 -2.93
N LEU A 61 2.36 -16.52 -1.80
CA LEU A 61 2.61 -15.94 -0.47
C LEU A 61 4.05 -15.47 -0.29
N ALA A 62 5.03 -16.15 -0.90
CA ALA A 62 6.42 -15.72 -0.85
C ALA A 62 6.67 -14.44 -1.66
N VAL A 63 6.01 -14.27 -2.80
CA VAL A 63 6.07 -13.03 -3.59
C VAL A 63 5.42 -11.89 -2.83
N GLU A 64 4.23 -12.11 -2.26
CA GLU A 64 3.52 -11.13 -1.43
C GLU A 64 4.37 -10.69 -0.23
N LEU A 65 4.96 -11.64 0.50
CA LEU A 65 5.90 -11.38 1.58
C LEU A 65 7.08 -10.50 1.13
N LEU A 66 7.70 -10.82 -0.01
CA LEU A 66 8.83 -10.06 -0.53
C LEU A 66 8.44 -8.61 -0.85
N VAL A 67 7.29 -8.42 -1.49
CA VAL A 67 6.78 -7.08 -1.84
C VAL A 67 6.49 -6.27 -0.57
N HIS A 68 5.87 -6.86 0.46
CA HIS A 68 5.60 -6.16 1.72
C HIS A 68 6.87 -5.88 2.54
N ILE A 69 7.91 -6.71 2.46
CA ILE A 69 9.22 -6.40 3.04
C ILE A 69 9.79 -5.14 2.38
N VAL A 70 9.79 -5.08 1.04
CA VAL A 70 10.27 -3.91 0.29
C VAL A 70 9.42 -2.68 0.62
N HIS A 71 8.09 -2.82 0.67
CA HIS A 71 7.20 -1.73 1.02
C HIS A 71 7.45 -1.20 2.45
N SER A 72 7.69 -2.10 3.41
CA SER A 72 8.06 -1.73 4.79
C SER A 72 9.35 -0.91 4.84
N VAL A 73 10.39 -1.34 4.12
CA VAL A 73 11.66 -0.61 4.02
C VAL A 73 11.44 0.78 3.42
N THR A 74 10.69 0.88 2.31
CA THR A 74 10.39 2.17 1.71
C THR A 74 9.50 3.05 2.59
N SER A 75 8.65 2.47 3.46
CA SER A 75 7.85 3.23 4.44
C SER A 75 8.72 3.88 5.51
N VAL A 76 9.81 3.21 5.92
CA VAL A 76 10.84 3.83 6.77
C VAL A 76 11.51 5.00 6.06
N PHE A 77 11.84 4.86 4.76
CA PHE A 77 12.39 5.96 3.98
C PHE A 77 11.41 7.11 3.76
N LEU A 78 10.12 6.83 3.59
CA LEU A 78 9.08 7.86 3.59
C LEU A 78 9.11 8.64 4.90
N LEU A 79 9.04 7.96 6.05
CA LEU A 79 9.06 8.61 7.36
C LEU A 79 10.33 9.46 7.50
N LEU A 80 11.50 8.90 7.20
CA LEU A 80 12.77 9.63 7.24
C LEU A 80 12.76 10.85 6.32
N GLY A 81 12.24 10.71 5.10
CA GLY A 81 12.08 11.78 4.12
C GLY A 81 11.16 12.90 4.61
N VAL A 82 10.07 12.57 5.31
CA VAL A 82 9.12 13.54 5.86
C VAL A 82 9.65 14.23 7.13
N TYR A 83 10.48 13.54 7.93
CA TYR A 83 11.16 14.15 9.08
C TYR A 83 12.33 15.05 8.66
N GLN A 84 13.06 14.67 7.62
CA GLN A 84 14.21 15.43 7.11
C GLN A 84 13.87 16.40 5.97
N ASP A 85 12.61 16.45 5.55
CA ASP A 85 12.14 17.23 4.40
C ASP A 85 12.95 16.96 3.11
N LYS A 86 13.32 15.69 2.90
CA LYS A 86 14.10 15.20 1.75
C LYS A 86 13.22 14.42 0.76
N PRO A 87 12.81 15.02 -0.37
CA PRO A 87 11.89 14.38 -1.31
C PRO A 87 12.48 13.12 -1.96
N ASN A 88 13.80 13.05 -2.17
CA ASN A 88 14.48 11.90 -2.78
C ASN A 88 14.25 10.57 -2.03
N LEU A 89 14.02 10.63 -0.71
CA LEU A 89 13.73 9.44 0.10
C LEU A 89 12.28 8.98 -0.02
N MET A 90 11.36 9.92 -0.27
CA MET A 90 9.92 9.64 -0.38
C MET A 90 9.56 9.01 -1.72
N PHE A 91 10.34 9.28 -2.77
CA PHE A 91 10.09 8.81 -4.13
C PHE A 91 9.94 7.28 -4.23
N TRP A 92 10.80 6.53 -3.53
CA TRP A 92 10.76 5.07 -3.57
C TRP A 92 9.47 4.50 -2.97
N TRP A 93 8.93 5.17 -1.94
CA TRP A 93 7.66 4.77 -1.35
C TRP A 93 6.49 5.00 -2.30
N LEU A 94 6.50 6.10 -3.07
CA LEU A 94 5.45 6.35 -4.07
C LEU A 94 5.39 5.24 -5.13
N ILE A 95 6.54 4.68 -5.51
CA ILE A 95 6.62 3.55 -6.45
C ILE A 95 6.08 2.28 -5.81
N THR A 96 6.56 1.93 -4.61
CA THR A 96 6.15 0.68 -3.96
C THR A 96 4.69 0.70 -3.52
N ALA A 97 4.12 1.85 -3.16
CA ALA A 97 2.69 2.02 -2.88
C ALA A 97 1.82 1.71 -4.12
N VAL A 98 2.24 2.15 -5.31
CA VAL A 98 1.53 1.79 -6.56
C VAL A 98 1.63 0.29 -6.84
N LEU A 99 2.80 -0.33 -6.58
CA LEU A 99 2.96 -1.78 -6.75
C LEU A 99 2.03 -2.57 -5.81
N ILE A 100 1.92 -2.16 -4.55
CA ILE A 100 0.97 -2.74 -3.59
C ILE A 100 -0.46 -2.59 -4.10
N PHE A 101 -0.87 -1.37 -4.46
CA PHE A 101 -2.21 -1.11 -4.97
C PHE A 101 -2.56 -1.99 -6.18
N VAL A 102 -1.63 -2.16 -7.12
CA VAL A 102 -1.81 -3.04 -8.29
C VAL A 102 -1.98 -4.49 -7.85
N MET A 103 -1.14 -4.98 -6.93
CA MET A 103 -1.24 -6.33 -6.39
C MET A 103 -2.58 -6.58 -5.70
N GLU A 104 -3.03 -5.67 -4.84
CA GLU A 104 -4.32 -5.74 -4.15
C GLU A 104 -5.51 -5.70 -5.12
N THR A 105 -5.40 -4.90 -6.19
CA THR A 105 -6.40 -4.85 -7.25
C THR A 105 -6.59 -6.20 -7.94
N PHE A 106 -5.53 -7.03 -8.06
CA PHE A 106 -5.65 -8.40 -8.57
C PHE A 106 -6.16 -9.38 -7.50
N LEU A 107 -5.89 -9.12 -6.23
CA LEU A 107 -6.32 -9.95 -5.10
C LEU A 107 -7.85 -9.86 -4.90
N LEU A 108 -8.43 -8.66 -4.98
CA LEU A 108 -9.85 -8.39 -4.72
C LEU A 108 -10.79 -9.23 -5.62
N PRO A 109 -10.63 -9.30 -6.96
CA PRO A 109 -11.42 -10.18 -7.81
C PRO A 109 -11.29 -11.66 -7.45
N SER A 110 -10.11 -12.10 -7.02
CA SER A 110 -9.89 -13.50 -6.62
C SER A 110 -10.70 -13.86 -5.37
N LEU A 111 -10.74 -12.97 -4.39
CA LEU A 111 -11.55 -13.12 -3.17
C LEU A 111 -13.04 -13.06 -3.49
N LEU A 112 -13.46 -12.15 -4.37
CA LEU A 112 -14.84 -12.04 -4.82
C LEU A 112 -15.32 -13.30 -5.54
N ILE A 113 -14.51 -13.86 -6.45
CA ILE A 113 -14.82 -15.12 -7.13
C ILE A 113 -14.95 -16.24 -6.11
N ARG A 114 -14.04 -16.33 -5.13
CA ARG A 114 -14.08 -17.34 -4.07
C ARG A 114 -15.36 -17.24 -3.24
N ALA A 115 -15.73 -16.03 -2.82
CA ALA A 115 -16.95 -15.76 -2.07
C ALA A 115 -18.22 -16.14 -2.86
N LEU A 116 -18.25 -15.83 -4.16
CA LEU A 116 -19.40 -16.13 -5.03
C LEU A 116 -19.52 -17.61 -5.42
N THR A 117 -18.41 -18.34 -5.53
CA THR A 117 -18.40 -19.73 -6.03
C THR A 117 -18.44 -20.79 -4.94
N LEU A 118 -17.79 -20.58 -3.78
CA LEU A 118 -17.58 -21.64 -2.79
C LEU A 118 -18.66 -21.76 -1.70
N HIS A 119 -19.70 -20.93 -1.67
CA HIS A 119 -20.83 -21.02 -0.71
C HIS A 119 -20.37 -21.20 0.76
N LEU A 120 -19.21 -20.63 1.10
CA LEU A 120 -18.66 -20.62 2.46
C LEU A 120 -19.49 -19.65 3.34
N PRO A 121 -19.42 -19.75 4.68
CA PRO A 121 -20.34 -19.04 5.58
C PRO A 121 -20.39 -17.53 5.30
N PHE A 122 -21.58 -17.11 4.86
CA PHE A 122 -21.92 -15.85 4.19
C PHE A 122 -21.48 -14.54 4.89
N ASP A 123 -21.22 -14.55 6.20
CA ASP A 123 -20.91 -13.33 6.96
C ASP A 123 -19.42 -12.93 6.97
N LYS A 124 -18.48 -13.88 6.80
CA LYS A 124 -17.05 -13.57 6.98
C LYS A 124 -16.40 -12.98 5.73
N ASP A 125 -16.79 -13.44 4.55
CA ASP A 125 -16.17 -13.02 3.29
C ASP A 125 -16.64 -11.63 2.83
N TYR A 126 -17.88 -11.22 3.14
CA TYR A 126 -18.36 -9.86 2.83
C TYR A 126 -17.65 -8.78 3.64
N ASN A 127 -17.39 -9.06 4.93
CA ASN A 127 -16.62 -8.16 5.79
C ASN A 127 -15.18 -8.01 5.27
N MET A 128 -14.55 -9.11 4.84
CA MET A 128 -13.23 -9.08 4.20
C MET A 128 -13.25 -8.20 2.93
N ILE A 129 -14.23 -8.38 2.04
CA ILE A 129 -14.37 -7.57 0.81
C ILE A 129 -14.54 -6.07 1.15
N CYS A 130 -15.42 -5.74 2.10
CA CYS A 130 -15.62 -4.36 2.53
C CYS A 130 -14.36 -3.74 3.13
N ILE A 131 -13.61 -4.50 3.94
CA ILE A 131 -12.33 -4.07 4.50
C ILE A 131 -11.32 -3.83 3.38
N THR A 132 -11.16 -4.76 2.43
CA THR A 132 -10.23 -4.60 1.31
C THR A 132 -10.59 -3.38 0.45
N LEU A 133 -11.87 -3.15 0.16
CA LEU A 133 -12.31 -1.95 -0.56
C LEU A 133 -11.98 -0.66 0.19
N LEU A 134 -12.17 -0.64 1.51
CA LEU A 134 -11.83 0.51 2.34
C LEU A 134 -10.32 0.76 2.37
N MET A 135 -9.51 -0.29 2.47
CA MET A 135 -8.04 -0.19 2.40
C MET A 135 -7.57 0.34 1.04
N MET A 136 -8.16 -0.13 -0.07
CA MET A 136 -7.81 0.40 -1.40
C MET A 136 -8.12 1.90 -1.55
N ILE A 137 -9.21 2.39 -0.94
CA ILE A 137 -9.53 3.82 -0.94
C ILE A 137 -8.50 4.58 -0.10
N ASP A 138 -8.13 4.04 1.06
CA ASP A 138 -7.11 4.61 1.94
C ASP A 138 -5.74 4.68 1.26
N ASP A 139 -5.35 3.65 0.51
CA ASP A 139 -4.12 3.60 -0.27
C ASP A 139 -4.05 4.69 -1.33
N VAL A 140 -5.13 4.86 -2.11
CA VAL A 140 -5.20 5.91 -3.13
C VAL A 140 -5.14 7.29 -2.47
N TYR A 141 -5.87 7.49 -1.38
CA TYR A 141 -5.87 8.77 -0.67
C TYR A 141 -4.52 9.06 -0.01
N GLY A 142 -3.93 8.10 0.67
CA GLY A 142 -2.61 8.19 1.29
C GLY A 142 -1.52 8.46 0.27
N TRP A 143 -1.58 7.79 -0.89
CA TRP A 143 -0.69 8.07 -2.01
C TRP A 143 -0.81 9.52 -2.48
N LEU A 144 -2.02 10.03 -2.67
CA LEU A 144 -2.25 11.42 -3.08
C LEU A 144 -1.72 12.42 -2.06
N VAL A 145 -1.89 12.15 -0.75
CA VAL A 145 -1.37 13.01 0.33
C VAL A 145 0.16 13.07 0.28
N VAL A 146 0.83 11.91 0.20
CA VAL A 146 2.29 11.84 0.17
C VAL A 146 2.84 12.42 -1.13
N HIS A 147 2.19 12.15 -2.27
CA HIS A 147 2.55 12.73 -3.56
C HIS A 147 2.45 14.26 -3.55
N SER A 148 1.36 14.80 -2.99
CA SER A 148 1.17 16.26 -2.86
C SER A 148 2.24 16.88 -1.95
N TYR A 149 2.64 16.19 -0.87
CA TYR A 149 3.74 16.64 -0.02
C TYR A 149 5.10 16.57 -0.73
N TYR A 150 5.35 15.51 -1.49
CA TYR A 150 6.55 15.33 -2.30
C TYR A 150 6.69 16.45 -3.35
N MET A 151 5.60 16.77 -4.06
CA MET A 151 5.57 17.86 -5.03
C MET A 151 5.77 19.23 -4.38
N LYS A 152 5.25 19.44 -3.16
CA LYS A 152 5.51 20.67 -2.40
C LYS A 152 6.99 20.86 -2.06
N LEU A 153 7.70 19.76 -1.78
CA LEU A 153 9.13 19.79 -1.43
C LEU A 153 10.05 19.82 -2.66
N THR A 154 9.56 19.35 -3.81
CA THR A 154 10.29 19.35 -5.07
C THR A 154 10.00 20.67 -5.76
N PRO A 155 10.93 21.63 -5.83
CA PRO A 155 10.70 22.84 -6.61
C PRO A 155 10.42 22.38 -8.03
N GLN A 156 9.20 22.59 -8.54
CA GLN A 156 8.99 22.57 -9.99
C GLN A 156 10.03 23.54 -10.52
N GLY A 157 10.91 23.03 -11.39
CA GLY A 157 12.06 23.78 -11.88
C GLY A 157 11.65 25.22 -12.13
N THR A 158 12.33 26.13 -11.45
CA THR A 158 12.51 27.52 -11.85
C THR A 158 12.30 27.64 -13.35
N ASP A 159 11.38 28.53 -13.75
CA ASP A 159 11.42 29.19 -15.04
C ASP A 159 12.89 29.42 -15.43
N VAL A 160 13.41 28.57 -16.31
CA VAL A 160 14.68 28.85 -16.97
C VAL A 160 14.30 29.80 -18.10
N VAL A 161 14.37 31.07 -17.72
CA VAL A 161 14.48 32.26 -18.58
C VAL A 161 15.41 32.00 -19.77
#